data_AF-A0A162YUT2-F1
#
_entry.id   AF-A0A162YUT2-F1
#
_cell.length_a   1.000
_cell.length_b   1.000
_cell.length_c   1.000
_cell.angle_alpha   90.00
_cell.angle_beta   90.00
_cell.angle_gamma   90.00
#
_symmetry.space_group_name_H-M   'P 1'
#
loop_
_entity.id
_entity.type
_entity.pdbx_description
1 polymer ?
#
loop_
_entity_poly.entity_id
_entity_poly.type
_entity_poly.pdbx_seq_one_letter_code
_entity_poly.pdbx_strand_id
1 'polypeptide(L)'
;MATDITKTGQYQVMDPDEVIVGFEGLIKVMHVLYGPNFVGANFSPKCCNVRTGEKMEKNVHHCTHNDIQGHAITKQCFLKGHQSYCCEWMEIDGHRVRCGVRLKVESGGCGTHRSKLMEHSNNLLLKNLIAGKLDSITWRQLSDPVKMAQNEANAAQGRVMNDTKLTILAQHSEKIEELDAVGFLPQADHRTYSIHIAFNENKIQRDRTAVEERRLRAAERKSGLTVNLKRAASNIKEAMTSEHPNRKTAEVEKKGLQASSRVKKCSRPDPSVFKNKRGGKKVSDLPS
;
A
#
# COMPACT_ATOMS: atom_id res chain seq x y z
N MET A 1 -2.02 2.63 -25.56
CA MET A 1 -2.26 2.39 -24.13
C MET A 1 -1.37 3.33 -23.34
N ALA A 2 -1.92 4.25 -22.57
CA ALA A 2 -1.11 5.09 -21.69
C ALA A 2 -0.71 4.25 -20.47
N THR A 3 0.58 4.03 -20.29
CA THR A 3 1.11 3.28 -19.15
C THR A 3 0.93 4.13 -17.90
N ASP A 4 0.22 3.63 -16.90
CA ASP A 4 0.12 4.27 -15.59
C ASP A 4 1.54 4.35 -14.99
N ILE A 5 2.14 5.53 -15.03
CA ILE A 5 3.53 5.74 -14.60
C ILE A 5 3.70 5.54 -13.09
N THR A 6 2.60 5.48 -12.32
CA THR A 6 2.64 5.22 -10.87
C THR A 6 2.58 3.74 -10.51
N LYS A 7 2.25 2.84 -11.44
CA LYS A 7 2.37 1.38 -11.22
C LYS A 7 3.84 0.92 -11.12
N THR A 8 4.78 1.79 -11.48
CA THR A 8 6.24 1.51 -11.44
C THR A 8 7.06 2.63 -10.79
N GLY A 9 6.55 3.85 -10.68
CA GLY A 9 7.25 4.99 -10.10
C GLY A 9 7.00 5.15 -8.59
N GLN A 10 8.07 5.07 -7.80
CA GLN A 10 8.06 5.65 -6.45
C GLN A 10 8.14 7.17 -6.61
N TYR A 11 7.19 7.91 -6.02
CA TYR A 11 7.38 9.35 -5.82
C TYR A 11 8.65 9.54 -4.99
N GLN A 12 9.47 10.54 -5.34
CA GLN A 12 10.62 10.89 -4.51
C GLN A 12 10.14 11.15 -3.08
N VAL A 13 10.83 10.52 -2.13
CA VAL A 13 10.54 10.69 -0.72
C VAL A 13 11.26 11.96 -0.27
N MET A 14 10.49 12.94 0.18
CA MET A 14 11.02 14.10 0.90
C MET A 14 10.95 13.86 2.40
N ASP A 15 11.78 14.58 3.14
CA ASP A 15 11.70 14.63 4.60
C ASP A 15 10.30 15.15 5.00
N PRO A 16 9.53 14.42 5.83
CA PRO A 16 8.22 14.86 6.30
C PRO A 16 8.24 16.25 6.93
N ASP A 17 9.34 16.62 7.57
CA ASP A 17 9.46 17.88 8.31
C ASP A 17 10.02 19.01 7.43
N GLU A 18 10.28 18.74 6.14
CA GLU A 18 10.67 19.77 5.18
C GLU A 18 9.55 20.81 4.97
N VAL A 19 9.91 22.08 5.15
CA VAL A 19 8.98 23.21 5.10
C VAL A 19 8.97 23.80 3.69
N ILE A 20 7.77 23.86 3.10
CA ILE A 20 7.50 24.53 1.84
C ILE A 20 7.04 25.96 2.16
N VAL A 21 7.89 26.94 1.89
CA VAL A 21 7.61 28.35 2.16
C VAL A 21 7.00 29.03 0.94
N GLY A 22 5.76 29.50 1.09
CA GLY A 22 5.00 30.25 0.11
C GLY A 22 4.81 29.53 -1.23
N PHE A 23 4.37 30.30 -2.22
CA PHE A 23 4.16 29.79 -3.56
C PHE A 23 5.48 29.43 -4.28
N GLU A 24 6.57 30.16 -4.02
CA GLU A 24 7.88 29.88 -4.60
C GLU A 24 8.44 28.52 -4.13
N GLY A 25 8.30 28.22 -2.84
CA GLY A 25 8.63 26.90 -2.29
C GLY A 25 7.79 25.81 -2.96
N LEU A 26 6.50 26.06 -3.17
CA LEU A 26 5.63 25.11 -3.85
C LEU A 26 6.10 24.79 -5.27
N ILE A 27 6.48 25.81 -6.05
CA ILE A 27 7.01 25.62 -7.41
C ILE A 27 8.23 24.71 -7.40
N LYS A 28 9.14 24.88 -6.42
CA LYS A 28 10.33 24.04 -6.29
C LYS A 28 9.98 22.58 -6.08
N VAL A 29 8.91 22.26 -5.35
CA VAL A 29 8.52 20.87 -5.05
C VAL A 29 7.46 20.28 -5.99
N MET A 30 6.91 21.06 -6.94
CA MET A 30 5.91 20.55 -7.90
C MET A 30 6.39 19.33 -8.69
N HIS A 31 7.68 19.26 -8.98
CA HIS A 31 8.27 18.12 -9.68
C HIS A 31 8.21 16.83 -8.86
N VAL A 32 8.31 16.92 -7.53
CA VAL A 32 8.12 15.80 -6.60
C VAL A 32 6.63 15.45 -6.51
N LEU A 33 5.75 16.45 -6.38
CA LEU A 33 4.31 16.24 -6.23
C LEU A 33 3.66 15.61 -7.47
N TYR A 34 4.09 16.02 -8.65
CA TYR A 34 3.47 15.68 -9.92
C TYR A 34 4.29 14.66 -10.72
N GLY A 35 5.52 14.37 -10.29
CA GLY A 35 6.34 13.31 -10.84
C GLY A 35 6.88 13.59 -12.26
N PRO A 36 7.28 12.53 -12.99
CA PRO A 36 8.07 12.63 -14.21
C PRO A 36 7.45 13.49 -15.33
N ASN A 37 6.12 13.52 -15.43
CA ASN A 37 5.44 14.33 -16.45
C ASN A 37 5.70 15.84 -16.26
N PHE A 38 5.88 16.31 -15.02
CA PHE A 38 6.17 17.72 -14.74
C PHE A 38 7.65 18.08 -14.92
N VAL A 39 8.53 17.11 -14.65
CA VAL A 39 10.00 17.22 -14.80
C VAL A 39 10.42 17.29 -16.26
N GLY A 40 9.80 16.47 -17.12
CA GLY A 40 10.24 16.31 -18.51
C GLY A 40 10.21 17.60 -19.33
N ALA A 41 11.15 17.71 -20.28
CA ALA A 41 11.17 18.77 -21.30
C ALA A 41 9.85 18.82 -22.10
N ASN A 42 9.17 17.67 -22.21
CA ASN A 42 7.91 17.50 -22.92
C ASN A 42 6.69 17.54 -21.97
N PHE A 43 6.66 18.48 -21.01
CA PHE A 43 5.47 18.68 -20.18
C PHE A 43 4.23 18.87 -21.08
N SER A 44 3.26 17.97 -20.94
CA SER A 44 2.03 18.03 -21.71
C SER A 44 0.93 18.71 -20.88
N PRO A 45 0.64 20.01 -21.07
CA PRO A 45 -0.41 20.73 -20.34
C PRO A 45 -1.83 20.18 -20.59
N LYS A 46 -2.00 19.41 -21.68
CA LYS A 46 -3.23 18.70 -22.04
C LYS A 46 -3.42 17.39 -21.28
N CYS A 47 -2.47 17.02 -20.41
CA CYS A 47 -2.59 15.85 -19.55
C CYS A 47 -3.71 16.11 -18.53
N CYS A 48 -4.78 15.32 -18.64
CA CYS A 48 -5.93 15.35 -17.75
C CYS A 48 -5.56 14.81 -16.37
N ASN A 49 -4.77 13.74 -16.36
CA ASN A 49 -4.30 13.11 -15.15
C ASN A 49 -2.81 12.79 -15.25
N VAL A 50 -2.02 13.43 -14.39
CA VAL A 50 -0.57 13.29 -14.36
C VAL A 50 -0.10 11.86 -14.08
N ARG A 51 -0.94 11.03 -13.42
CA ARG A 51 -0.69 9.61 -13.16
C ARG A 51 -0.80 8.74 -14.39
N THR A 52 -1.90 8.87 -15.13
CA THR A 52 -2.17 7.98 -16.28
C THR A 52 -1.50 8.49 -17.55
N GLY A 53 -1.05 9.76 -17.55
CA GLY A 53 -0.60 10.43 -18.78
C GLY A 53 -1.75 10.64 -19.77
N GLU A 54 -3.00 10.36 -19.35
CA GLU A 54 -4.18 10.44 -20.19
C GLU A 54 -4.36 11.88 -20.65
N LYS A 55 -4.34 12.05 -21.96
CA LYS A 55 -4.56 13.33 -22.61
C LYS A 55 -6.06 13.52 -22.74
N MET A 56 -6.54 14.75 -22.57
CA MET A 56 -7.92 15.04 -22.93
C MET A 56 -8.06 14.89 -24.44
N GLU A 57 -8.93 13.98 -24.88
CA GLU A 57 -9.12 13.70 -26.30
C GLU A 57 -9.80 14.86 -27.03
N LYS A 58 -10.70 15.60 -26.37
CA LYS A 58 -11.40 16.79 -26.88
C LYS A 58 -11.78 17.74 -25.73
N ASN A 59 -11.98 19.03 -26.04
CA ASN A 59 -12.13 20.17 -25.13
C ASN A 59 -10.83 20.62 -24.47
N VAL A 60 -10.13 21.51 -25.19
CA VAL A 60 -9.10 22.37 -24.62
C VAL A 60 -9.79 23.24 -23.58
N HIS A 61 -9.76 22.84 -22.31
CA HIS A 61 -10.05 23.79 -21.25
C HIS A 61 -9.03 24.91 -21.39
N HIS A 62 -9.51 26.11 -21.67
CA HIS A 62 -8.67 27.29 -21.75
C HIS A 62 -8.32 27.73 -20.32
N CYS A 63 -7.12 28.26 -20.13
CA CYS A 63 -6.81 28.99 -18.92
C CYS A 63 -7.47 30.36 -19.01
N THR A 64 -8.50 30.59 -18.21
CA THR A 64 -9.29 31.83 -18.23
C THR A 64 -8.88 32.85 -17.16
N HIS A 65 -7.77 32.62 -16.44
CA HIS A 65 -7.38 33.47 -15.31
C HIS A 65 -7.07 34.92 -15.73
N ASN A 66 -6.38 35.11 -16.85
CA ASN A 66 -5.97 36.43 -17.35
C ASN A 66 -6.64 36.83 -18.68
N ASP A 67 -7.54 35.99 -19.18
CA ASP A 67 -8.13 36.15 -20.49
C ASP A 67 -9.55 35.60 -20.46
N ILE A 68 -10.54 36.49 -20.68
CA ILE A 68 -11.96 36.15 -20.72
C ILE A 68 -12.25 35.20 -21.90
N GLN A 69 -11.52 35.34 -23.00
CA GLN A 69 -11.62 34.42 -24.15
C GLN A 69 -10.85 33.11 -23.90
N GLY A 70 -9.88 33.16 -22.98
CA GLY A 70 -9.10 32.04 -22.51
C GLY A 70 -8.01 31.59 -23.49
N HIS A 71 -6.81 31.33 -22.97
CA HIS A 71 -5.70 30.83 -23.78
C HIS A 71 -5.46 29.33 -23.59
N ALA A 72 -4.72 28.73 -24.53
CA ALA A 72 -4.29 27.33 -24.40
C ALA A 72 -3.46 27.14 -23.12
N ILE A 73 -3.75 26.11 -22.33
CA ILE A 73 -2.98 25.83 -21.11
C ILE A 73 -1.52 25.53 -21.47
N THR A 74 -0.60 26.15 -20.74
CA THR A 74 0.85 25.95 -20.84
C THR A 74 1.44 25.57 -19.48
N LYS A 75 2.73 25.19 -19.44
CA LYS A 75 3.45 25.01 -18.16
C LYS A 75 3.40 26.26 -17.29
N GLN A 76 3.43 27.45 -17.90
CA GLN A 76 3.34 28.71 -17.20
C GLN A 76 2.03 28.88 -16.44
N CYS A 77 0.92 28.30 -16.91
CA CYS A 77 -0.34 28.32 -16.16
C CYS A 77 -0.23 27.60 -14.80
N PHE A 78 0.62 26.57 -14.70
CA PHE A 78 0.88 25.86 -13.44
C PHE A 78 1.89 26.64 -12.57
N LEU A 79 2.96 27.15 -13.18
CA LEU A 79 3.98 27.94 -12.48
C LEU A 79 3.46 29.28 -11.96
N LYS A 80 2.37 29.81 -12.53
CA LYS A 80 1.66 30.99 -12.03
C LYS A 80 0.47 30.67 -11.12
N GLY A 81 0.22 29.38 -10.84
CA GLY A 81 -0.84 28.98 -9.91
C GLY A 81 -2.25 29.14 -10.46
N HIS A 82 -2.44 29.25 -11.78
CA HIS A 82 -3.77 29.25 -12.38
C HIS A 82 -4.36 27.83 -12.45
N GLN A 83 -3.47 26.84 -12.61
CA GLN A 83 -3.79 25.41 -12.71
C GLN A 83 -2.96 24.62 -11.72
N SER A 84 -3.52 23.53 -11.20
CA SER A 84 -2.78 22.55 -10.39
C SER A 84 -3.27 21.13 -10.70
N TYR A 85 -2.56 20.14 -10.17
CA TYR A 85 -3.06 18.76 -10.15
C TYR A 85 -3.54 18.42 -8.74
N CYS A 86 -4.58 17.60 -8.69
CA CYS A 86 -5.21 17.19 -7.44
C CYS A 86 -4.24 16.35 -6.61
N CYS A 87 -3.99 16.81 -5.38
CA CYS A 87 -3.06 16.17 -4.44
C CYS A 87 -3.73 15.27 -3.41
N GLU A 88 -5.03 15.01 -3.56
CA GLU A 88 -5.73 14.02 -2.73
C GLU A 88 -5.20 12.61 -2.97
N TRP A 89 -5.21 11.81 -1.90
CA TRP A 89 -4.89 10.39 -1.95
C TRP A 89 -6.15 9.57 -2.21
N MET A 90 -6.03 8.57 -3.07
CA MET A 90 -7.11 7.64 -3.42
C MET A 90 -6.57 6.21 -3.60
N GLU A 91 -7.47 5.23 -3.53
CA GLU A 91 -7.14 3.82 -3.76
C GLU A 91 -7.56 3.41 -5.17
N ILE A 92 -6.63 2.82 -5.92
CA ILE A 92 -6.84 2.34 -7.29
C ILE A 92 -6.14 0.99 -7.41
N ASP A 93 -6.87 -0.06 -7.80
CA ASP A 93 -6.32 -1.42 -7.98
C ASP A 93 -5.51 -1.92 -6.77
N GLY A 94 -5.91 -1.55 -5.54
CA GLY A 94 -5.20 -1.93 -4.31
C GLY A 94 -3.94 -1.10 -4.01
N HIS A 95 -3.66 -0.07 -4.80
CA HIS A 95 -2.55 0.86 -4.59
C HIS A 95 -3.07 2.23 -4.14
N ARG A 96 -2.39 2.82 -3.15
CA ARG A 96 -2.68 4.18 -2.68
C ARG A 96 -1.85 5.18 -3.46
N VAL A 97 -2.51 6.06 -4.19
CA VAL A 97 -1.90 6.97 -5.16
C VAL A 97 -2.49 8.37 -5.05
N ARG A 98 -1.77 9.39 -5.52
CA ARG A 98 -2.37 10.71 -5.70
C ARG A 98 -3.36 10.70 -6.87
N CYS A 99 -4.44 11.47 -6.73
CA CYS A 99 -5.47 11.61 -7.73
C CYS A 99 -4.91 12.09 -9.07
N GLY A 100 -4.10 13.15 -9.04
CA GLY A 100 -3.38 13.64 -10.21
C GLY A 100 -4.25 14.28 -11.29
N VAL A 101 -5.58 14.36 -11.09
CA VAL A 101 -6.50 15.02 -12.02
C VAL A 101 -6.32 16.52 -11.97
N ARG A 102 -6.24 17.16 -13.14
CA ARG A 102 -6.09 18.60 -13.24
C ARG A 102 -7.29 19.35 -12.63
N LEU A 103 -7.02 20.47 -11.98
CA LEU A 103 -8.03 21.42 -11.54
C LEU A 103 -7.58 22.87 -11.78
N LYS A 104 -8.54 23.79 -11.88
CA LYS A 104 -8.29 25.23 -11.79
C LYS A 104 -8.12 25.58 -10.31
N VAL A 105 -7.11 26.35 -9.92
CA VAL A 105 -6.87 26.63 -8.49
C VAL A 105 -8.06 27.33 -7.82
N GLU A 106 -8.74 28.21 -8.56
CA GLU A 106 -9.99 28.86 -8.13
C GLU A 106 -11.20 27.93 -8.09
N SER A 107 -11.15 26.75 -8.73
CA SER A 107 -12.31 25.85 -8.71
C SER A 107 -12.49 25.30 -7.31
N GLY A 108 -13.73 24.93 -6.97
CA GLY A 108 -13.99 24.27 -5.70
C GLY A 108 -13.35 22.87 -5.59
N GLY A 109 -12.96 22.23 -6.69
CA GLY A 109 -12.33 20.90 -6.68
C GLY A 109 -11.92 20.36 -8.05
N CYS A 110 -11.49 19.10 -8.11
CA CYS A 110 -11.17 18.41 -9.36
C CYS A 110 -12.37 17.57 -9.84
N GLY A 111 -12.30 17.05 -11.07
CA GLY A 111 -13.38 16.22 -11.63
C GLY A 111 -13.74 14.99 -10.77
N THR A 112 -12.74 14.42 -10.08
CA THR A 112 -12.88 13.26 -9.18
C THR A 112 -13.23 13.64 -7.75
N HIS A 113 -12.78 14.79 -7.25
CA HIS A 113 -12.96 15.23 -5.86
C HIS A 113 -13.69 16.56 -5.83
N ARG A 114 -14.98 16.53 -5.45
CA ARG A 114 -15.88 17.69 -5.46
C ARG A 114 -15.63 18.66 -4.30
N SER A 115 -16.07 19.91 -4.47
CA SER A 115 -15.80 21.03 -3.56
C SER A 115 -16.33 20.88 -2.14
N LYS A 116 -17.48 20.23 -1.96
CA LYS A 116 -18.09 19.99 -0.65
C LYS A 116 -17.24 19.10 0.27
N LEU A 117 -16.18 18.49 -0.26
CA LEU A 117 -15.25 17.62 0.45
C LEU A 117 -13.88 18.29 0.71
N MET A 118 -13.76 19.60 0.48
CA MET A 118 -12.45 20.28 0.47
C MET A 118 -12.04 21.04 1.73
N GLU A 119 -12.88 21.07 2.78
CA GLU A 119 -12.62 21.81 4.02
C GLU A 119 -11.34 21.38 4.76
N HIS A 120 -10.94 20.11 4.60
CA HIS A 120 -9.69 19.55 5.13
C HIS A 120 -8.85 18.88 4.05
N SER A 121 -8.93 19.37 2.81
CA SER A 121 -8.25 18.76 1.66
C SER A 121 -6.83 19.25 1.46
N ASN A 122 -5.97 18.39 0.93
CA ASN A 122 -4.62 18.76 0.48
C ASN A 122 -4.67 19.83 -0.61
N ASN A 123 -5.71 19.81 -1.44
CA ASN A 123 -5.94 20.86 -2.44
C ASN A 123 -6.20 22.23 -1.81
N LEU A 124 -6.88 22.30 -0.66
CA LEU A 124 -7.12 23.57 0.03
C LEU A 124 -5.82 24.16 0.57
N LEU A 125 -4.94 23.31 1.13
CA LEU A 125 -3.61 23.74 1.57
C LEU A 125 -2.82 24.37 0.41
N LEU A 126 -2.79 23.69 -0.74
CA LEU A 126 -2.12 24.20 -1.95
C LEU A 126 -2.74 25.51 -2.44
N LYS A 127 -4.07 25.61 -2.48
CA LYS A 127 -4.76 26.84 -2.90
C LYS A 127 -4.46 28.01 -1.97
N ASN A 128 -4.48 27.77 -0.66
CA ASN A 128 -4.20 28.82 0.32
C ASN A 128 -2.73 29.26 0.25
N LEU A 129 -1.80 28.34 0.01
CA LEU A 129 -0.39 28.66 -0.20
C LEU A 129 -0.17 29.47 -1.50
N ILE A 130 -0.84 29.10 -2.60
CA ILE A 130 -0.79 29.83 -3.87
C ILE A 130 -1.39 31.24 -3.73
N ALA A 131 -2.51 31.35 -3.00
CA ALA A 131 -3.19 32.62 -2.77
C ALA A 131 -2.51 33.52 -1.71
N GLY A 132 -1.40 33.08 -1.11
CA GLY A 132 -0.72 33.82 -0.04
C GLY A 132 -1.52 33.92 1.26
N LYS A 133 -2.50 33.02 1.47
CA LYS A 133 -3.28 32.92 2.72
C LYS A 133 -2.59 32.04 3.76
N LEU A 134 -1.65 31.20 3.33
CA LEU A 134 -0.74 30.45 4.18
C LEU A 134 0.69 30.83 3.78
N ASP A 135 1.54 31.06 4.78
CA ASP A 135 2.95 31.37 4.55
C ASP A 135 3.78 30.12 4.29
N SER A 136 3.38 28.98 4.86
CA SER A 136 4.09 27.72 4.69
C SER A 136 3.21 26.50 4.98
N ILE A 137 3.65 25.35 4.47
CA ILE A 137 3.14 24.01 4.81
C ILE A 137 4.32 23.05 4.96
N THR A 138 4.15 21.96 5.69
CA THR A 138 5.15 20.88 5.78
C THR A 138 4.84 19.77 4.77
N TRP A 139 5.88 19.06 4.34
CA TRP A 139 5.69 17.92 3.43
C TRP A 139 4.80 16.83 4.03
N ARG A 140 4.83 16.66 5.35
CA ARG A 140 3.94 15.79 6.12
C ARG A 140 2.47 16.07 5.84
N GLN A 141 2.07 17.34 5.72
CA GLN A 141 0.68 17.71 5.43
C GLN A 141 0.24 17.30 4.02
N LEU A 142 1.17 17.16 3.08
CA LEU A 142 0.89 16.67 1.73
C LEU A 142 1.06 15.15 1.62
N SER A 143 1.75 14.51 2.57
CA SER A 143 2.09 13.09 2.53
C SER A 143 0.87 12.18 2.69
N ASP A 144 1.03 10.89 2.38
CA ASP A 144 -0.05 9.92 2.57
C ASP A 144 -0.25 9.64 4.06
N PRO A 145 -1.39 10.02 4.66
CA PRO A 145 -1.61 9.86 6.10
C PRO A 145 -1.55 8.39 6.54
N VAL A 146 -1.97 7.45 5.68
CA VAL A 146 -1.95 6.02 6.03
C VAL A 146 -0.53 5.49 6.06
N LYS A 147 0.28 5.85 5.05
CA LYS A 147 1.69 5.46 5.00
C LYS A 147 2.50 6.12 6.12
N MET A 148 2.20 7.37 6.46
CA MET A 148 2.84 8.06 7.58
C MET A 148 2.54 7.36 8.92
N ALA A 149 1.28 7.04 9.19
CA ALA A 149 0.90 6.32 10.40
C ALA A 149 1.58 4.93 10.48
N GLN A 150 1.69 4.21 9.35
CA GLN A 150 2.42 2.94 9.30
C GLN A 150 3.91 3.10 9.57
N ASN A 151 4.55 4.11 8.98
CA ASN A 151 5.97 4.38 9.20
C ASN A 151 6.25 4.75 10.66
N GLU A 152 5.40 5.56 11.28
CA GLU A 152 5.49 5.94 12.68
C GLU A 152 5.30 4.74 13.60
N ALA A 153 4.31 3.88 13.31
CA ALA A 153 4.10 2.63 14.05
C ALA A 153 5.32 1.70 13.95
N ASN A 154 5.89 1.54 12.76
CA ASN A 154 7.07 0.72 12.54
C ASN A 154 8.31 1.30 13.24
N ALA A 155 8.48 2.63 13.20
CA ALA A 155 9.57 3.32 13.89
C ALA A 155 9.44 3.18 15.41
N ALA A 156 8.23 3.30 15.95
CA ALA A 156 7.96 3.08 17.37
C ALA A 156 8.28 1.63 17.78
N GLN A 157 7.87 0.64 16.99
CA GLN A 157 8.21 -0.76 17.23
C GLN A 157 9.73 -1.00 17.19
N GLY A 158 10.43 -0.42 16.22
CA GLY A 158 11.89 -0.49 16.13
C GLY A 158 12.61 0.11 17.34
N ARG A 159 12.12 1.26 17.84
CA ARG A 159 12.64 1.87 19.08
C ARG A 159 12.41 0.97 20.30
N VAL A 160 11.20 0.44 20.47
CA VAL A 160 10.88 -0.51 21.55
C VAL A 160 11.79 -1.74 21.50
N MET A 161 12.06 -2.30 20.31
CA MET A 161 12.97 -3.43 20.16
C MET A 161 14.42 -3.08 20.52
N ASN A 162 14.89 -1.89 20.17
CA ASN A 162 16.23 -1.42 20.52
C ASN A 162 16.38 -1.13 22.01
N ASP A 163 15.39 -0.48 22.64
CA ASP A 163 15.36 -0.23 24.07
C ASP A 163 15.33 -1.55 24.84
N THR A 164 14.51 -2.51 24.40
CA THR A 164 14.48 -3.87 24.98
C THR A 164 15.85 -4.55 24.87
N LYS A 165 16.54 -4.41 23.73
CA LYS A 165 17.88 -4.97 23.53
C LYS A 165 18.91 -4.32 24.47
N LEU A 166 18.84 -3.01 24.67
CA LEU A 166 19.70 -2.28 25.60
C LEU A 166 19.44 -2.70 27.06
N THR A 167 18.17 -2.85 27.46
CA THR A 167 17.80 -3.33 28.79
C THR A 167 18.30 -4.76 29.03
N ILE A 168 18.16 -5.66 28.04
CA ILE A 168 18.71 -7.02 28.14
C ILE A 168 20.23 -6.97 28.29
N LEU A 169 20.93 -6.14 27.49
CA LEU A 169 22.38 -6.01 27.61
C LEU A 169 22.82 -5.50 29.00
N ALA A 170 22.09 -4.54 29.58
CA ALA A 170 22.36 -4.02 30.92
C ALA A 170 22.15 -5.08 32.01
N GLN A 171 21.05 -5.85 31.94
CA GLN A 171 20.79 -6.95 32.89
C GLN A 171 21.83 -8.07 32.79
N HIS A 172 22.34 -8.34 31.58
CA HIS A 172 23.39 -9.33 31.38
C HIS A 172 24.77 -8.82 31.82
N SER A 173 25.07 -7.52 31.71
CA SER A 173 26.31 -6.97 32.27
C SER A 173 26.34 -7.02 33.80
N GLU A 174 25.22 -6.75 34.47
CA GLU A 174 25.12 -6.87 35.93
C GLU A 174 25.35 -8.31 36.39
N LYS A 175 24.75 -9.30 35.70
CA LYS A 175 24.99 -10.73 35.98
C LYS A 175 26.43 -11.18 35.72
N ILE A 176 27.11 -10.58 34.74
CA ILE A 176 28.53 -10.89 34.45
C ILE A 176 29.42 -10.34 35.58
N GLU A 177 29.14 -9.13 36.07
CA GLU A 177 29.84 -8.55 37.21
C GLU A 177 29.60 -9.35 38.52
N GLU A 178 28.38 -9.85 38.74
CA GLU A 178 28.09 -10.77 39.85
C GLU A 178 28.86 -12.09 39.75
N LEU A 179 29.02 -12.66 38.54
CA LEU A 179 29.75 -13.91 38.34
C LEU A 179 31.27 -13.74 38.47
N ASP A 180 31.83 -12.61 38.03
CA ASP A 180 33.24 -12.25 38.24
C ASP A 180 33.56 -12.07 39.74
N ALA A 181 32.62 -11.58 40.54
CA ALA A 181 32.77 -11.43 41.99
C ALA A 181 32.84 -12.77 42.75
N VAL A 182 32.35 -13.87 42.17
CA VAL A 182 32.33 -15.22 42.80
C VAL A 182 33.63 -16.01 42.51
N GLY A 183 34.58 -15.42 41.76
CA GLY A 183 35.95 -15.93 41.68
C GLY A 183 36.12 -17.27 40.94
N PHE A 184 35.20 -17.61 40.02
CA PHE A 184 35.28 -18.83 39.23
C PHE A 184 35.64 -18.51 37.77
N LEU A 185 36.91 -18.84 37.42
CA LEU A 185 37.45 -19.18 36.08
C LEU A 185 38.28 -18.14 35.28
N PRO A 186 39.20 -18.63 34.41
CA PRO A 186 40.44 -17.96 34.01
C PRO A 186 40.34 -17.12 32.74
N GLN A 187 41.32 -16.21 32.61
CA GLN A 187 41.50 -15.21 31.56
C GLN A 187 41.60 -15.81 30.13
N ALA A 188 40.47 -15.92 29.43
CA ALA A 188 40.43 -15.94 27.97
C ALA A 188 39.11 -15.35 27.47
N ASP A 189 39.16 -14.14 26.89
CA ASP A 189 38.18 -13.47 26.02
C ASP A 189 36.68 -13.82 26.18
N HIS A 190 36.19 -13.85 27.43
CA HIS A 190 34.86 -14.36 27.79
C HIS A 190 33.69 -13.45 27.37
N ARG A 191 33.94 -12.13 27.21
CA ARG A 191 32.88 -11.16 26.86
C ARG A 191 32.21 -11.45 25.52
N THR A 192 32.98 -11.91 24.53
CA THR A 192 32.45 -12.19 23.20
C THR A 192 31.69 -13.53 23.18
N TYR A 193 32.18 -14.52 23.93
CA TYR A 193 31.60 -15.86 23.96
C TYR A 193 30.30 -15.95 24.79
N SER A 194 30.22 -15.25 25.92
CA SER A 194 29.04 -15.25 26.79
C SER A 194 27.83 -14.54 26.15
N ILE A 195 28.06 -13.44 25.42
CA ILE A 195 27.01 -12.73 24.66
C ILE A 195 26.43 -13.65 23.58
N HIS A 196 27.26 -14.44 22.89
CA HIS A 196 26.78 -15.37 21.86
C HIS A 196 25.96 -16.53 22.44
N ILE A 197 26.33 -17.06 23.61
CA ILE A 197 25.56 -18.11 24.29
C ILE A 197 24.20 -17.57 24.74
N ALA A 198 24.16 -16.41 25.41
CA ALA A 198 22.90 -15.80 25.85
C ALA A 198 21.98 -15.40 24.68
N PHE A 199 22.56 -14.96 23.56
CA PHE A 199 21.78 -14.64 22.36
C PHE A 199 21.19 -15.90 21.70
N ASN A 200 21.94 -17.01 21.70
CA ASN A 200 21.44 -18.29 21.22
C ASN A 200 20.33 -18.86 22.11
N GLU A 201 20.47 -18.76 23.44
CA GLU A 201 19.43 -19.23 24.37
C GLU A 201 18.14 -18.42 24.24
N ASN A 202 18.23 -17.09 24.12
CA ASN A 202 17.06 -16.24 23.87
C ASN A 202 16.40 -16.52 22.52
N LYS A 203 17.19 -16.80 21.48
CA LYS A 203 16.68 -17.20 20.16
C LYS A 203 15.93 -18.53 20.25
N ILE A 204 16.50 -19.53 20.92
CA ILE A 204 15.87 -20.83 21.14
C ILE A 204 14.55 -20.66 21.90
N GLN A 205 14.50 -19.78 22.91
CA GLN A 205 13.28 -19.53 23.68
C GLN A 205 12.19 -18.85 22.84
N ARG A 206 12.55 -17.88 21.99
CA ARG A 206 11.62 -17.24 21.04
C ARG A 206 11.09 -18.22 19.99
N ASP A 207 11.95 -19.10 19.48
CA ASP A 207 11.55 -20.10 18.51
C ASP A 207 10.59 -21.13 19.15
N ARG A 208 10.81 -21.49 20.43
CA ARG A 208 9.89 -22.36 21.19
C ARG A 208 8.51 -21.70 21.39
N THR A 209 8.46 -20.44 21.84
CA THR A 209 7.18 -19.75 22.04
C THR A 209 6.42 -19.55 20.72
N ALA A 210 7.11 -19.21 19.64
CA ALA A 210 6.51 -19.08 18.32
C ALA A 210 5.93 -20.41 17.79
N VAL A 211 6.57 -21.54 18.10
CA VAL A 211 6.04 -22.88 17.76
C VAL A 211 4.81 -23.21 18.60
N GLU A 212 4.79 -22.88 19.89
CA GLU A 212 3.62 -23.07 20.75
C GLU A 212 2.44 -22.21 20.32
N GLU A 213 2.64 -20.93 19.99
CA GLU A 213 1.59 -20.07 19.46
C GLU A 213 1.00 -20.61 18.15
N ARG A 214 1.85 -21.12 17.25
CA ARG A 214 1.38 -21.75 16.02
C ARG A 214 0.56 -23.01 16.31
N ARG A 215 0.94 -23.81 17.31
CA ARG A 215 0.18 -24.98 17.76
C ARG A 215 -1.17 -24.57 18.33
N LEU A 216 -1.22 -23.55 19.18
CA LEU A 216 -2.47 -23.02 19.76
C LEU A 216 -3.41 -22.49 18.67
N ARG A 217 -2.93 -21.65 17.75
CA ARG A 217 -3.74 -21.15 16.62
C ARG A 217 -4.23 -22.28 15.71
N ALA A 218 -3.44 -23.31 15.50
CA ALA A 218 -3.86 -24.48 14.72
C ALA A 218 -4.94 -25.30 15.46
N ALA A 219 -4.86 -25.41 16.79
CA ALA A 219 -5.87 -26.04 17.62
C ALA A 219 -7.18 -25.24 17.63
N GLU A 220 -7.12 -23.91 17.75
CA GLU A 220 -8.26 -23.00 17.67
C GLU A 220 -8.97 -23.07 16.31
N ARG A 221 -8.21 -23.16 15.21
CA ARG A 221 -8.81 -23.36 13.88
C ARG A 221 -9.54 -24.70 13.78
N LYS A 222 -8.98 -25.77 14.35
CA LYS A 222 -9.61 -27.09 14.38
C LYS A 222 -10.85 -27.13 15.28
N SER A 223 -10.86 -26.42 16.41
CA SER A 223 -12.03 -26.32 17.28
C SER A 223 -13.12 -25.43 16.67
N GLY A 224 -12.77 -24.30 16.05
CA GLY A 224 -13.72 -23.44 15.33
C GLY A 224 -14.37 -24.13 14.12
N LEU A 225 -13.60 -24.93 13.38
CA LEU A 225 -14.13 -25.76 12.28
C LEU A 225 -15.11 -26.83 12.78
N THR A 226 -14.85 -27.46 13.92
CA THR A 226 -15.74 -28.48 14.49
C THR A 226 -17.02 -27.88 15.09
N VAL A 227 -16.97 -26.66 15.65
CA VAL A 227 -18.17 -25.92 16.11
C VAL A 227 -19.05 -25.54 14.92
N ASN A 228 -18.47 -25.03 13.83
CA ASN A 228 -19.23 -24.65 12.63
C ASN A 228 -19.84 -25.86 11.91
N LEU A 229 -19.15 -27.00 11.85
CA LEU A 229 -19.68 -28.26 11.31
C LEU A 229 -20.86 -28.79 12.14
N LYS A 230 -20.80 -28.73 13.47
CA LYS A 230 -21.91 -29.14 14.34
C LYS A 230 -23.13 -28.24 14.17
N ARG A 231 -22.94 -26.93 14.00
CA ARG A 231 -24.03 -25.97 13.77
C ARG A 231 -24.70 -26.20 12.41
N ALA A 232 -23.91 -26.43 11.36
CA ALA A 232 -24.43 -26.81 10.05
C ALA A 232 -25.21 -28.13 10.09
N ALA A 233 -24.71 -29.14 10.81
CA ALA A 233 -25.41 -30.41 10.97
C ALA A 233 -26.73 -30.28 11.77
N SER A 234 -26.78 -29.41 12.79
CA SER A 234 -28.01 -29.12 13.54
C SER A 234 -29.06 -28.44 12.68
N ASN A 235 -28.67 -27.43 11.89
CA ASN A 235 -29.59 -26.72 11.00
C ASN A 235 -30.16 -27.62 9.90
N ILE A 236 -29.35 -28.56 9.38
CA ILE A 236 -29.83 -29.57 8.41
C ILE A 236 -30.83 -30.53 9.08
N LYS A 237 -30.59 -30.92 10.33
CA LYS A 237 -31.48 -31.83 11.07
C LYS A 237 -32.83 -31.17 11.41
N GLU A 238 -32.83 -29.91 11.81
CA GLU A 238 -34.05 -29.13 12.03
C GLU A 238 -34.88 -28.99 10.76
N ALA A 239 -34.24 -28.64 9.63
CA ALA A 239 -34.90 -28.53 8.32
C ALA A 239 -35.52 -29.85 7.84
N MET A 240 -34.94 -31.00 8.20
CA MET A 240 -35.52 -32.32 7.87
C MET A 240 -36.66 -32.74 8.80
N THR A 241 -36.79 -32.13 9.99
CA THR A 241 -37.85 -32.47 10.96
C THR A 241 -39.03 -31.50 10.93
N SER A 242 -38.91 -30.31 10.32
CA SER A 242 -39.93 -29.26 10.35
C SER A 242 -40.89 -29.22 9.16
N GLU A 243 -40.83 -30.16 8.20
CA GLU A 243 -41.76 -30.16 7.06
C GLU A 243 -42.44 -31.51 6.84
N HIS A 244 -43.71 -31.60 7.24
CA HIS A 244 -44.85 -31.96 6.36
C HIS A 244 -46.18 -31.89 7.13
N PRO A 245 -47.30 -31.45 6.50
CA PRO A 245 -47.76 -32.00 5.23
C PRO A 245 -48.29 -30.96 4.23
N ASN A 246 -47.73 -30.94 3.02
CA ASN A 246 -48.53 -30.66 1.83
C ASN A 246 -47.92 -31.36 0.62
N ARG A 247 -48.35 -32.61 0.48
CA ARG A 247 -47.85 -33.59 -0.47
C ARG A 247 -48.74 -33.52 -1.71
N LYS A 248 -48.47 -32.61 -2.66
CA LYS A 248 -49.02 -32.70 -4.03
C LYS A 248 -48.42 -31.85 -5.16
N THR A 249 -47.33 -31.11 -4.98
CA THR A 249 -46.79 -30.25 -6.07
C THR A 249 -45.29 -30.35 -6.35
N ALA A 250 -44.55 -31.28 -5.74
CA ALA A 250 -43.08 -31.36 -5.89
C ALA A 250 -42.58 -32.54 -6.75
N GLU A 251 -43.37 -33.02 -7.71
CA GLU A 251 -42.97 -34.11 -8.62
C GLU A 251 -42.48 -33.62 -10.00
N VAL A 252 -42.53 -32.31 -10.28
CA VAL A 252 -42.09 -31.75 -11.58
C VAL A 252 -40.66 -31.21 -11.56
N GLU A 253 -40.10 -30.81 -10.42
CA GLU A 253 -38.71 -30.30 -10.36
C GLU A 253 -37.64 -31.37 -10.09
N LYS A 254 -38.03 -32.64 -9.91
CA LYS A 254 -37.08 -33.74 -9.71
C LYS A 254 -36.45 -34.26 -11.02
N LYS A 255 -36.92 -33.82 -12.19
CA LYS A 255 -36.33 -34.15 -13.50
C LYS A 255 -35.50 -33.03 -14.15
N GLY A 256 -35.41 -31.85 -13.53
CA GLY A 256 -34.62 -30.72 -14.05
C GLY A 256 -33.16 -30.66 -13.55
N LEU A 257 -32.84 -31.30 -12.42
CA LEU A 257 -31.54 -31.16 -11.74
C LEU A 257 -30.60 -32.38 -11.87
N GLN A 258 -30.97 -33.39 -12.65
CA GLN A 258 -30.09 -34.53 -12.97
C GLN A 258 -29.31 -34.39 -14.30
N ALA A 259 -29.33 -33.21 -14.94
CA ALA A 259 -28.70 -33.01 -16.25
C ALA A 259 -27.46 -32.09 -16.28
N SER A 260 -26.97 -31.53 -15.16
CA SER A 260 -25.84 -30.57 -15.20
C SER A 260 -24.65 -30.84 -14.27
N SER A 261 -24.55 -32.01 -13.65
CA SER A 261 -23.36 -32.40 -12.87
C SER A 261 -22.51 -33.49 -13.55
N ARG A 262 -22.23 -33.33 -14.85
CA ARG A 262 -21.00 -33.91 -15.42
C ARG A 262 -19.83 -33.05 -14.97
N VAL A 263 -19.30 -33.38 -13.78
CA VAL A 263 -17.95 -33.00 -13.39
C VAL A 263 -17.01 -33.53 -14.48
N LYS A 264 -16.53 -32.64 -15.35
CA LYS A 264 -15.36 -32.92 -16.20
C LYS A 264 -14.25 -33.32 -15.23
N LYS A 265 -13.90 -34.60 -15.20
CA LYS A 265 -12.63 -35.05 -14.62
C LYS A 265 -11.54 -34.23 -15.32
N CYS A 266 -10.88 -33.34 -14.58
CA CYS A 266 -9.64 -32.73 -15.03
C CYS A 266 -8.67 -33.86 -15.35
N SER A 267 -8.50 -34.14 -16.64
CA SER A 267 -7.33 -34.86 -17.12
C SER A 267 -6.10 -34.10 -16.63
N ARG A 268 -5.12 -34.84 -16.10
CA ARG A 268 -3.79 -34.30 -15.79
C ARG A 268 -3.31 -33.51 -17.01
N PRO A 269 -2.85 -32.26 -16.86
CA PRO A 269 -2.25 -31.53 -17.96
C PRO A 269 -1.05 -32.33 -18.47
N ASP A 270 -0.99 -32.50 -19.79
CA ASP A 270 0.11 -33.15 -20.47
C ASP A 270 1.42 -32.38 -20.16
N PRO A 271 2.46 -33.04 -19.61
CA PRO A 271 3.74 -32.39 -19.32
C PRO A 271 4.43 -31.79 -20.56
N SER A 272 3.97 -32.10 -21.78
CA SER A 272 4.44 -31.48 -23.02
C SER A 272 4.09 -29.99 -23.17
N VAL A 273 3.15 -29.47 -22.36
CA VAL A 273 2.64 -28.07 -22.46
C VAL A 273 3.44 -27.08 -21.61
N PHE A 274 4.35 -27.54 -20.72
CA PHE A 274 5.28 -26.67 -20.01
C PHE A 274 6.45 -26.26 -20.92
N LYS A 275 6.19 -25.37 -21.88
CA LYS A 275 7.25 -24.61 -22.56
C LYS A 275 7.84 -23.63 -21.56
N ASN A 276 9.09 -23.86 -21.19
CA ASN A 276 9.90 -22.97 -20.38
C ASN A 276 9.86 -21.52 -20.93
N LYS A 277 9.34 -20.58 -20.13
CA LYS A 277 9.46 -19.12 -20.36
C LYS A 277 10.87 -18.58 -20.05
N ARG A 278 11.91 -19.42 -20.09
CA ARG A 278 13.31 -18.99 -20.11
C ARG A 278 13.84 -19.29 -21.50
N GLY A 279 14.06 -18.24 -22.28
CA GLY A 279 14.59 -18.32 -23.63
C GLY A 279 15.92 -19.05 -23.67
N GLY A 280 15.90 -20.31 -24.10
CA GLY A 280 17.08 -21.01 -24.59
C GLY A 280 17.28 -20.63 -26.06
N LYS A 281 18.41 -19.99 -26.36
CA LYS A 281 18.91 -19.82 -27.73
C LYS A 281 18.97 -21.19 -28.42
N LYS A 282 18.49 -21.27 -29.66
CA LYS A 282 18.77 -22.42 -30.52
C LYS A 282 20.26 -22.44 -30.85
N VAL A 283 20.85 -23.63 -30.82
CA VAL A 283 22.27 -23.91 -31.10
C VAL A 283 22.56 -23.93 -32.63
N SER A 284 21.61 -23.52 -33.47
CA SER A 284 21.77 -23.50 -34.93
C SER A 284 22.36 -22.21 -35.50
N ASP A 285 22.66 -21.21 -34.67
CA ASP A 285 23.12 -19.89 -35.13
C ASP A 285 24.56 -19.59 -34.68
N LEU A 286 25.46 -20.58 -34.78
CA LEU A 286 26.91 -20.33 -34.73
C LEU A 286 27.45 -20.33 -36.16
N PRO A 287 28.08 -19.24 -36.62
CA PRO A 287 28.79 -19.23 -37.89
C PRO A 287 30.03 -20.11 -37.79
N SER A 288 30.24 -20.94 -38.81
CA SER A 288 31.53 -21.56 -39.13
C SER A 288 32.55 -20.51 -39.55
#